data_AF-A0A6N1XC63-F1
#
_entry.id   AF-A0A6N1XC63-F1
#
_cell.length_a   1.000
_cell.length_b   1.000
_cell.length_c   1.000
_cell.angle_alpha   90.00
_cell.angle_beta   90.00
_cell.angle_gamma   90.00
#
_symmetry.space_group_name_H-M   'P 1'
#
loop_
_entity.id
_entity.type
_entity.pdbx_description
1 polymer ?
#
loop_
_entity_poly.entity_id
_entity_poly.type
_entity_poly.pdbx_seq_one_letter_code
_entity_poly.pdbx_strand_id
1 'polypeptide(L)' 'MSKPANFAAPEDVEQAFYEAVQKGDADLLILLWAEDEETLCVHRPAFA' A
#
# COMPACT_ATOMS: atom_id res chain seq x y z
N MET A 1 11.06 -13.38 1.69
CA MET A 1 9.67 -13.85 1.86
C MET A 1 9.07 -13.07 3.01
N SER A 2 8.49 -11.92 2.69
CA SER A 2 8.01 -10.97 3.69
C SER A 2 6.64 -11.41 4.18
N LYS A 3 6.41 -11.30 5.49
CA LYS A 3 5.18 -11.70 6.17
C LYS A 3 4.05 -10.71 5.80
N PRO A 4 2.82 -11.18 5.53
CA PRO A 4 1.69 -10.28 5.27
C PRO A 4 1.42 -9.39 6.48
N ALA A 5 1.13 -8.12 6.22
CA ALA A 5 0.88 -7.14 7.26
C ALA A 5 -0.60 -7.22 7.71
N ASN A 6 -0.84 -7.82 8.87
CA ASN A 6 -2.16 -7.81 9.50
C ASN A 6 -2.28 -6.59 10.43
N PHE A 7 -3.23 -5.72 10.12
CA PHE A 7 -3.55 -4.52 10.90
C PHE A 7 -4.77 -4.73 11.79
N ALA A 8 -4.84 -4.02 12.92
CA ALA A 8 -5.94 -4.15 13.87
C ALA A 8 -7.18 -3.36 13.43
N ALA A 9 -6.98 -2.25 12.71
CA ALA A 9 -8.04 -1.43 12.16
C ALA A 9 -7.69 -0.93 10.73
N PRO A 10 -8.70 -0.56 9.91
CA PRO A 10 -8.47 -0.03 8.56
C PRO A 10 -7.63 1.25 8.52
N GLU A 11 -7.76 2.12 9.51
CA GLU A 11 -6.98 3.35 9.63
C GLU A 11 -5.46 3.07 9.77
N ASP A 12 -5.10 1.96 10.42
CA ASP A 12 -3.70 1.61 10.64
C ASP A 12 -3.02 1.21 9.31
N VAL A 13 -3.72 0.49 8.42
CA VAL A 13 -3.21 0.14 7.09
C VAL A 13 -3.15 1.35 6.17
N GLU A 14 -4.12 2.27 6.27
CA GLU A 14 -4.10 3.53 5.51
C GLU A 14 -2.91 4.41 5.89
N GLN A 15 -2.65 4.57 7.19
CA GLN A 15 -1.48 5.31 7.67
C GLN A 15 -0.18 4.68 7.16
N ALA A 16 -0.03 3.35 7.29
CA ALA A 16 1.13 2.62 6.80
C ALA A 16 1.34 2.81 5.29
N PHE A 17 0.25 2.84 4.51
CA PHE A 17 0.29 3.08 3.07
C PHE A 17 0.89 4.45 2.75
N TYR A 18 0.38 5.52 3.35
CA TYR A 18 0.89 6.86 3.08
C TYR A 18 2.31 7.07 3.60
N GLU A 19 2.69 6.46 4.72
CA GLU A 19 4.09 6.49 5.18
C GLU A 19 5.04 5.84 4.17
N ALA A 20 4.65 4.70 3.59
CA ALA A 20 5.44 4.01 2.59
C ALA A 20 5.54 4.81 1.28
N VAL A 21 4.44 5.46 0.85
CA VAL A 21 4.45 6.42 -0.27
C VAL A 21 5.41 7.59 -0.01
N GLN A 22 5.35 8.20 1.18
CA GLN A 22 6.24 9.32 1.54
C GLN A 22 7.72 8.93 1.56
N LYS A 23 8.02 7.69 1.97
CA LYS A 23 9.38 7.12 1.97
C LYS A 23 9.84 6.68 0.58
N GLY A 24 8.92 6.52 -0.37
CA GLY A 24 9.21 5.92 -1.68
C GLY A 24 9.58 4.44 -1.56
N ASP A 25 9.07 3.74 -0.55
CA ASP A 25 9.41 2.34 -0.25
C ASP A 25 8.39 1.41 -0.92
N ALA A 26 8.72 0.97 -2.14
CA ALA A 26 7.86 0.09 -2.93
C ALA A 26 7.72 -1.31 -2.32
N ASP A 27 8.77 -1.81 -1.65
CA ASP A 27 8.75 -3.14 -1.02
C ASP A 27 7.77 -3.14 0.16
N LEU A 28 7.77 -2.08 0.96
CA LEU A 28 6.81 -1.90 2.03
C LEU A 28 5.39 -1.71 1.49
N LEU A 29 5.23 -0.92 0.41
CA LEU A 29 3.93 -0.73 -0.22
C LEU A 29 3.29 -2.04 -0.64
N ILE A 30 4.04 -2.94 -1.29
CA ILE A 30 3.52 -4.24 -1.77
C ILE A 30 2.93 -5.09 -0.64
N LEU A 31 3.47 -5.00 0.59
CA LEU A 31 2.98 -5.78 1.73
C LEU A 31 1.62 -5.32 2.28
N LEU A 32 1.17 -4.13 1.87
CA LEU A 32 -0.09 -3.54 2.31
C LEU A 32 -1.24 -3.86 1.34
N TRP A 33 -0.92 -4.40 0.17
CA TRP A 33 -1.91 -4.73 -0.85
C TRP A 33 -2.49 -6.12 -0.58
N ALA A 34 -3.76 -6.30 -0.94
CA ALA A 34 -4.35 -7.62 -0.95
C ALA A 34 -3.61 -8.49 -1.98
N GLU A 35 -3.40 -9.77 -1.66
CA GLU A 35 -2.85 -10.77 -2.59
C GLU A 35 -3.90 -11.24 -3.62
N ASP A 36 -4.82 -10.35 -4.00
CA ASP A 36 -5.89 -10.60 -4.97
C ASP A 36 -5.42 -10.15 -6.37
N GLU A 37 -5.66 -11.00 -7.37
CA GLU A 37 -5.34 -10.75 -8.78
C GLU A 37 -6.15 -9.58 -9.37
N GLU A 38 -7.25 -9.20 -8.74
CA GLU A 38 -8.10 -8.07 -9.16
C GLU A 38 -7.69 -6.72 -8.53
N THR A 39 -6.62 -6.66 -7.74
CA THR A 39 -6.22 -5.41 -7.07
C THR A 39 -5.62 -4.41 -8.07
N LEU A 40 -6.22 -3.21 -8.18
CA LEU A 40 -5.85 -2.18 -9.14
C LEU A 40 -5.44 -0.87 -8.46
N CYS A 41 -4.45 -0.17 -9.01
CA CYS A 41 -4.11 1.19 -8.60
C CYS A 41 -4.57 2.22 -9.63
N VAL A 42 -5.32 3.22 -9.19
CA VAL A 42 -5.71 4.36 -10.01
C VAL A 42 -4.98 5.60 -9.50
N HIS A 43 -3.99 6.04 -10.27
CA HIS A 43 -3.28 7.28 -9.99
C HIS A 43 -3.83 8.43 -10.82
N ARG A 44 -3.74 9.64 -10.29
CA ARG A 44 -3.94 10.84 -11.11
C ARG A 44 -2.84 10.89 -12.18
N PRO A 45 -3.17 11.21 -13.43
CA PRO A 45 -2.14 11.46 -14.43
C PRO A 45 -1.24 12.60 -13.94
N ALA A 46 0.07 12.46 -14.16
CA ALA A 46 1.09 13.37 -13.66
C ALA A 46 0.97 14.82 -14.21
N PHE A 47 0.07 15.06 -15.16
CA PHE A 47 -0.20 16.37 -15.74
C PHE A 47 -1.71 16.63 -15.81
N ALA A 48 -2.19 17.34 -14.79
CA ALA A 48 -3.32 18.25 -14.86
C ALA A 48 -2.88 19.55 -14.19
#